data_AF-A0A523TDV4-F1
#
_entry.id   AF-A0A523TDV4-F1
#
_cell.length_a   1.000
_cell.length_b   1.000
_cell.length_c   1.000
_cell.angle_alpha   90.00
_cell.angle_beta   90.00
_cell.angle_gamma   90.00
#
_symmetry.space_group_name_H-M   'P 1'
#
loop_
_entity.id
_entity.type
_entity.pdbx_description
1 polymer ?
#
loop_
_entity_poly.entity_id
_entity_poly.type
_entity_poly.pdbx_seq_one_letter_code
_entity_poly.pdbx_strand_id
1 'polypeptide(L)'
;MKTNNRALLKTTFFQKIRRTTKKFNFSTQEIRAELILDLKVLAEMAHEQATKIKERGRPTKQQQKWAHLAAYISRSINIIAKEYDTGKIKEKLEELRKLVNEELGEANPTA
;
A
#
# COMPACT_ATOMS: atom_id res chain seq x y z
N MET A 1 -6.70 -3.29 56.14
CA MET A 1 -7.16 -3.43 54.74
C MET A 1 -5.96 -3.74 53.86
N LYS A 2 -5.77 -4.99 53.41
CA LYS A 2 -4.67 -5.34 52.49
C LYS A 2 -5.12 -4.99 51.07
N THR A 3 -4.68 -3.85 50.56
CA THR A 3 -4.99 -3.40 49.20
C THR A 3 -4.47 -4.43 48.20
N ASN A 4 -5.33 -4.80 47.27
CA ASN A 4 -5.23 -5.99 46.42
C ASN A 4 -4.16 -5.78 45.34
N ASN A 5 -2.89 -5.89 45.74
CA ASN A 5 -1.71 -5.56 44.92
C ASN A 5 -1.68 -6.33 43.58
N ARG A 6 -2.22 -7.55 43.57
CA ARG A 6 -2.41 -8.37 42.36
C ARG A 6 -3.39 -7.78 41.34
N ALA A 7 -4.47 -7.15 41.80
CA ALA A 7 -5.48 -6.57 40.92
C ALA A 7 -4.96 -5.29 40.24
N LEU A 8 -4.24 -4.46 41.00
CA LEU A 8 -3.54 -3.28 40.48
C LEU A 8 -2.50 -3.64 39.40
N LEU A 9 -1.75 -4.72 39.62
CA LEU A 9 -0.74 -5.22 38.67
C LEU A 9 -1.36 -5.73 37.37
N LYS A 10 -2.49 -6.45 37.45
CA LYS A 10 -3.26 -6.87 36.27
C LYS A 10 -3.75 -5.66 35.47
N THR A 11 -4.37 -4.68 36.12
CA THR A 11 -4.90 -3.50 35.45
C THR A 11 -3.81 -2.68 34.75
N THR A 12 -2.68 -2.47 35.42
CA THR A 12 -1.52 -1.77 34.83
C THR A 12 -0.91 -2.54 33.66
N PHE A 13 -0.83 -3.88 33.74
CA PHE A 13 -0.37 -4.71 32.63
C PHE A 13 -1.27 -4.59 31.40
N PHE A 14 -2.60 -4.73 31.56
CA PHE A 14 -3.55 -4.57 30.45
C PHE A 14 -3.51 -3.15 29.84
N GLN A 15 -3.37 -2.12 30.66
CA GLN A 15 -3.21 -0.74 30.17
C GLN A 15 -1.93 -0.60 29.34
N LYS A 16 -0.83 -1.22 29.77
CA LYS A 16 0.46 -1.18 29.05
C LYS A 16 0.36 -1.89 27.71
N ILE A 17 -0.22 -3.09 27.66
CA ILE A 17 -0.48 -3.81 26.39
C ILE A 17 -1.36 -2.97 25.47
N ARG A 18 -2.47 -2.42 25.95
CA ARG A 18 -3.37 -1.58 25.15
C ARG A 18 -2.66 -0.35 24.58
N ARG A 19 -1.80 0.30 25.36
CA ARG A 19 -0.99 1.46 24.90
C ARG A 19 0.01 1.05 23.83
N THR A 20 0.74 -0.06 24.03
CA THR A 20 1.69 -0.58 23.05
C THR A 20 1.00 -0.97 21.74
N THR A 21 -0.12 -1.69 21.80
CA THR A 21 -0.92 -2.04 20.62
C THR A 21 -1.44 -0.79 19.91
N LYS A 22 -1.94 0.22 20.64
CA LYS A 22 -2.36 1.49 20.04
C LYS A 22 -1.20 2.21 19.34
N LYS A 23 -0.02 2.27 19.97
CA LYS A 23 1.18 2.91 19.39
C LYS A 23 1.67 2.18 18.14
N PHE A 24 1.72 0.85 18.18
CA PHE A 24 2.10 0.01 17.03
C PHE A 24 1.10 0.13 15.89
N ASN A 25 -0.22 0.11 16.18
CA ASN A 25 -1.25 0.34 15.19
C ASN A 25 -1.10 1.73 14.56
N PHE A 26 -0.84 2.76 15.36
CA PHE A 26 -0.67 4.12 14.87
C PHE A 26 0.52 4.23 13.90
N SER A 27 1.72 3.75 14.29
CA SER A 27 2.88 3.79 13.39
C SER A 27 2.68 2.98 12.11
N THR A 28 1.98 1.84 12.21
CA THR A 28 1.68 1.00 11.05
C THR A 28 0.64 1.63 10.13
N GLN A 29 -0.30 2.41 10.66
CA GLN A 29 -1.28 3.15 9.87
C GLN A 29 -0.66 4.37 9.19
N GLU A 30 0.27 5.08 9.84
CA GLU A 30 0.99 6.21 9.24
C GLU A 30 1.83 5.76 8.04
N ILE A 31 2.69 4.74 8.22
CA ILE A 31 3.50 4.18 7.14
C ILE A 31 2.63 3.66 5.99
N ARG A 32 1.49 3.06 6.31
CA ARG A 32 0.52 2.59 5.31
C ARG A 32 -0.14 3.74 4.56
N ALA A 33 -0.48 4.82 5.25
CA ALA A 33 -1.08 6.00 4.64
C ALA A 33 -0.11 6.65 3.64
N GLU A 34 1.17 6.76 4.00
CA GLU A 34 2.24 7.22 3.11
C GLU A 34 2.38 6.31 1.87
N LEU A 35 2.49 4.99 2.08
CA LEU A 35 2.54 4.03 0.97
C LEU A 35 1.33 4.13 0.03
N ILE A 36 0.13 4.30 0.58
CA ILE A 36 -1.09 4.48 -0.22
C ILE A 36 -1.04 5.79 -1.01
N LEU A 37 -0.48 6.85 -0.45
CA LEU A 37 -0.33 8.13 -1.15
C LEU A 37 0.62 7.98 -2.34
N ASP A 38 1.77 7.32 -2.16
CA ASP A 38 2.73 7.05 -3.24
C ASP A 38 2.08 6.21 -4.35
N LEU A 39 1.34 5.16 -3.98
CA LEU A 39 0.62 4.34 -4.96
C LEU A 39 -0.47 5.13 -5.69
N LYS A 40 -1.14 6.09 -5.05
CA LYS A 40 -2.10 6.97 -5.72
C LYS A 40 -1.42 7.85 -6.77
N VAL A 41 -0.24 8.40 -6.45
CA VAL A 41 0.56 9.18 -7.41
C VAL A 41 0.92 8.31 -8.62
N LEU A 42 1.37 7.08 -8.40
CA LEU A 42 1.69 6.14 -9.49
C LEU A 42 0.47 5.77 -10.33
N ALA A 43 -0.70 5.56 -9.70
CA ALA A 43 -1.94 5.28 -10.40
C ALA A 43 -2.36 6.46 -11.30
N GLU A 44 -2.24 7.68 -10.79
CA GLU A 44 -2.56 8.90 -11.55
C GLU A 44 -1.59 9.08 -12.73
N MET A 45 -0.28 8.92 -12.51
CA MET A 45 0.71 8.96 -13.59
C MET A 45 0.39 7.95 -14.69
N ALA A 46 0.05 6.71 -14.31
CA ALA A 46 -0.34 5.69 -15.28
C ALA A 46 -1.65 6.05 -16.00
N HIS A 47 -2.63 6.63 -15.30
CA HIS A 47 -3.88 7.09 -15.88
C HIS A 47 -3.68 8.23 -16.89
N GLU A 48 -2.84 9.21 -16.56
CA GLU A 48 -2.47 10.31 -17.46
C GLU A 48 -1.83 9.76 -18.74
N GLN A 49 -0.91 8.79 -18.65
CA GLN A 49 -0.32 8.16 -19.85
C GLN A 49 -1.35 7.37 -20.66
N ALA A 50 -2.29 6.70 -20.00
CA ALA A 50 -3.35 5.95 -20.65
C ALA A 50 -4.33 6.86 -21.41
N THR A 51 -4.49 8.10 -20.95
CA THR A 51 -5.44 9.08 -21.50
C THR A 51 -4.76 10.16 -22.35
N LYS A 52 -3.42 10.18 -22.42
CA LYS A 52 -2.64 11.16 -23.17
C LYS A 52 -3.00 11.10 -24.65
N ILE A 53 -3.65 12.18 -25.12
CA ILE A 53 -4.15 12.44 -26.48
C ILE A 53 -5.22 11.43 -26.94
N LYS A 54 -6.48 11.90 -26.99
CA LYS A 54 -7.56 11.27 -27.75
C LYS A 54 -8.31 12.29 -28.60
N GLU A 55 -7.73 12.62 -29.74
CA GLU A 55 -8.51 13.14 -30.87
C GLU A 55 -8.98 11.94 -31.70
N ARG A 56 -10.14 11.37 -31.32
CA ARG A 56 -10.98 10.48 -32.16
C ARG A 56 -10.42 9.10 -32.58
N GLY A 57 -9.46 8.51 -31.85
CA GLY A 57 -8.87 7.18 -32.17
C GLY A 57 -9.10 6.06 -31.15
N ARG A 58 -8.93 4.80 -31.59
CA ARG A 58 -8.83 3.63 -30.69
C ARG A 58 -7.54 3.72 -29.85
N PRO A 59 -7.55 3.27 -28.57
CA PRO A 59 -6.35 3.29 -27.72
C PRO A 59 -5.20 2.49 -28.33
N THR A 60 -4.00 3.04 -28.29
CA THR A 60 -2.78 2.33 -28.68
C THR A 60 -2.48 1.18 -27.71
N LYS A 61 -1.67 0.21 -28.14
CA LYS A 61 -1.19 -0.85 -27.26
C LYS A 61 -0.52 -0.27 -26.01
N GLN A 62 0.31 0.76 -26.17
CA GLN A 62 0.97 1.43 -25.04
C GLN A 62 -0.03 2.06 -24.05
N GLN A 63 -1.08 2.71 -24.55
CA GLN A 63 -2.14 3.26 -23.69
C GLN A 63 -2.91 2.16 -22.94
N GLN A 64 -3.14 1.01 -23.57
CA GLN A 64 -3.77 -0.14 -22.92
C GLN A 64 -2.91 -0.68 -21.78
N LYS A 65 -1.58 -0.77 -21.97
CA LYS A 65 -0.65 -1.16 -20.91
C LYS A 65 -0.68 -0.21 -19.72
N TRP A 66 -0.65 1.09 -19.97
CA TRP A 66 -0.79 2.11 -18.93
C TRP A 66 -2.14 2.06 -18.21
N ALA A 67 -3.24 1.81 -18.94
CA ALA A 67 -4.55 1.62 -18.34
C ALA A 67 -4.60 0.38 -17.43
N HIS A 68 -3.94 -0.71 -17.85
CA HIS A 68 -3.83 -1.92 -17.04
C HIS A 68 -3.05 -1.65 -15.75
N LEU A 69 -1.93 -0.93 -15.83
CA LEU A 69 -1.15 -0.52 -14.65
C LEU A 69 -1.97 0.34 -13.69
N ALA A 70 -2.67 1.37 -14.19
CA ALA A 70 -3.50 2.24 -13.35
C ALA A 70 -4.58 1.45 -12.59
N ALA A 71 -5.26 0.54 -13.30
CA ALA A 71 -6.28 -0.32 -12.69
C ALA A 71 -5.70 -1.27 -11.65
N TYR A 72 -4.55 -1.88 -11.94
CA TYR A 72 -3.91 -2.82 -11.03
C TYR A 72 -3.35 -2.13 -9.78
N ILE A 73 -2.74 -0.95 -9.92
CA ILE A 73 -2.28 -0.12 -8.78
C ILE A 73 -3.48 0.27 -7.90
N SER A 74 -4.58 0.72 -8.51
CA SER A 74 -5.81 1.07 -7.79
C SER A 74 -6.38 -0.12 -7.00
N ARG A 75 -6.34 -1.32 -7.58
CA ARG A 75 -6.72 -2.55 -6.88
C ARG A 75 -5.79 -2.86 -5.71
N SER A 76 -4.49 -2.67 -5.90
CA SER A 76 -3.45 -2.91 -4.89
C SER A 76 -3.62 -1.97 -3.69
N ILE A 77 -3.94 -0.70 -3.92
CA ILE A 77 -4.29 0.26 -2.87
C ILE A 77 -5.43 -0.27 -1.98
N ASN A 78 -6.51 -0.78 -2.60
CA ASN A 78 -7.66 -1.31 -1.87
C ASN A 78 -7.31 -2.52 -1.00
N ILE A 79 -6.38 -3.36 -1.46
CA ILE A 79 -5.88 -4.52 -0.70
C ILE A 79 -5.00 -4.03 0.46
N ILE A 80 -4.00 -3.19 0.18
CA ILE A 80 -3.04 -2.67 1.17
C ILE A 80 -3.75 -1.86 2.26
N ALA A 81 -4.78 -1.09 1.92
CA ALA A 81 -5.58 -0.34 2.90
C ALA A 81 -6.20 -1.26 3.97
N LYS A 82 -6.58 -2.49 3.59
CA LYS A 82 -7.27 -3.45 4.46
C LYS A 82 -6.33 -4.48 5.10
N GLU A 83 -5.10 -4.61 4.59
CA GLU A 83 -4.13 -5.60 5.04
C GLU A 83 -3.29 -5.09 6.22
N TYR A 84 -3.06 -5.93 7.23
CA TYR A 84 -2.24 -5.60 8.41
C TYR A 84 -0.92 -6.37 8.44
N ASP A 85 -0.84 -7.45 7.68
CA ASP A 85 0.38 -8.24 7.54
C ASP A 85 1.36 -7.55 6.57
N THR A 86 2.49 -7.10 7.12
CA THR A 86 3.55 -6.45 6.35
C THR A 86 4.16 -7.37 5.29
N GLY A 87 4.15 -8.69 5.50
CA GLY A 87 4.62 -9.68 4.53
C GLY A 87 3.74 -9.69 3.28
N LYS A 88 2.41 -9.72 3.47
CA LYS A 88 1.44 -9.67 2.36
C LYS A 88 1.46 -8.34 1.62
N ILE A 89 1.68 -7.23 2.33
CA ILE A 89 1.88 -5.92 1.69
C ILE A 89 3.13 -5.97 0.79
N LYS A 90 4.24 -6.53 1.28
CA LYS A 90 5.48 -6.67 0.50
C LYS A 90 5.28 -7.56 -0.73
N GLU A 91 4.59 -8.69 -0.61
CA GLU A 91 4.24 -9.55 -1.75
C GLU A 91 3.46 -8.78 -2.81
N LYS A 92 2.48 -7.95 -2.42
CA LYS A 92 1.71 -7.13 -3.35
C LYS A 92 2.57 -6.09 -4.07
N LEU A 93 3.54 -5.49 -3.37
CA LEU A 93 4.48 -4.54 -3.98
C LEU A 93 5.44 -5.24 -4.97
N GLU A 94 5.85 -6.48 -4.68
CA GLU A 94 6.65 -7.27 -5.63
C GLU A 94 5.87 -7.68 -6.87
N GLU A 95 4.58 -8.03 -6.73
CA GLU A 95 3.70 -8.26 -7.88
C GLU A 95 3.55 -6.99 -8.74
N LEU A 96 3.38 -5.83 -8.11
CA LEU A 96 3.36 -4.53 -8.79
C LEU A 96 4.64 -4.28 -9.57
N ARG A 97 5.81 -4.52 -8.95
CA ARG A 97 7.11 -4.35 -9.60
C ARG A 97 7.24 -5.24 -10.84
N LYS A 98 6.84 -6.51 -10.74
CA LYS A 98 6.85 -7.45 -11.86
C LYS A 98 5.95 -6.98 -12.99
N LEU A 99 4.73 -6.55 -12.68
CA LEU A 99 3.79 -6.05 -13.69
C LEU A 99 4.33 -4.81 -14.41
N VAL A 100 4.94 -3.87 -13.68
CA VAL A 100 5.60 -2.69 -14.28
C VAL A 100 6.68 -3.12 -15.27
N ASN A 101 7.53 -4.08 -14.90
CA ASN A 101 8.58 -4.60 -15.78
C ASN A 101 8.01 -5.33 -17.01
N GLU A 102 6.94 -6.11 -16.84
CA GLU A 102 6.27 -6.82 -17.95
C GLU A 102 5.61 -5.84 -18.93
N GLU A 103 4.98 -4.80 -18.42
CA GLU A 103 4.25 -3.83 -19.24
C GLU A 103 5.20 -2.82 -19.90
N LEU A 104 6.12 -2.23 -19.14
CA LEU A 104 6.96 -1.13 -19.61
C LEU A 104 8.37 -1.54 -20.05
N GLY A 105 8.79 -2.77 -19.76
CA GLY A 105 10.17 -3.24 -19.92
C GLY A 105 11.02 -2.96 -18.67
N GLU A 106 12.16 -3.64 -18.55
CA GLU A 106 13.09 -3.39 -17.45
C GLU A 106 13.70 -1.99 -17.55
N ALA A 107 13.59 -1.19 -16.49
CA ALA A 107 14.58 -0.16 -16.24
C ALA A 107 15.83 -0.86 -15.69
N ASN A 108 16.93 -0.85 -16.44
CA ASN A 108 18.22 -1.47 -16.10
C ASN A 108 18.52 -1.45 -14.59
N PRO A 109 18.78 -2.61 -13.94
CA PRO A 109 19.34 -2.68 -12.61
C PRO A 109 20.87 -2.48 -12.72
N THR A 110 21.31 -1.23 -12.81
CA THR A 110 22.73 -0.88 -12.59
C THR A 110 22.82 0.35 -11.69
N ALA A 111 22.87 0.08 -10.39
CA ALA A 111 23.61 0.83 -9.38
C ALA A 111 23.80 -0.08 -8.15
#